data_AF-A0A9W6Z8M2-F1
#
_entry.id   AF-A0A9W6Z8M2-F1
#
_cell.length_a   1.000
_cell.length_b   1.000
_cell.length_c   1.000
_cell.angle_alpha   90.00
_cell.angle_beta   90.00
_cell.angle_gamma   90.00
#
_symmetry.space_group_name_H-M   'P 1'
#
loop_
_entity.id
_entity.type
_entity.pdbx_description
1 polymer ?
#
loop_
_entity_poly.entity_id
_entity_poly.type
_entity_poly.pdbx_seq_one_letter_code
_entity_poly.pdbx_strand_id
1 'polypeptide(L)'
;MQKMLDSGEDCSEEKFLKGVREWRGRFSEFVEKGVEEVGENNGVAPKRAPLRPSTFASAPTGALTNDVQAWKQAVSQLKSKVETSHSNLINLELLSTFGQTSWLRHNKELTSLNINTSNHLNSLRLEVDSINSTRKNEQEAASARHGVLERKWYDLVGRNESLKRALEEKERESGKRSKIE
;
A
#
# COMPACT_ATOMS: atom_id res chain seq x y z
N MET A 1 -31.27 -24.29 -10.02
CA MET A 1 -31.45 -25.68 -9.54
C MET A 1 -32.06 -26.57 -10.60
N GLN A 2 -33.15 -26.18 -11.27
CA GLN A 2 -33.72 -26.98 -12.38
C GLN A 2 -32.73 -27.24 -13.53
N LYS A 3 -31.99 -26.21 -13.98
CA LYS A 3 -30.96 -26.35 -15.02
C LYS A 3 -29.73 -27.18 -14.65
N MET A 4 -29.57 -27.58 -13.38
CA MET A 4 -28.43 -28.40 -12.91
C MET A 4 -28.80 -29.86 -12.67
N LEU A 5 -30.09 -30.21 -12.70
CA LEU A 5 -30.58 -31.58 -12.61
C LEU A 5 -30.63 -32.26 -14.00
N ASP A 6 -30.64 -31.48 -15.08
CA ASP A 6 -30.76 -31.98 -16.44
C ASP A 6 -29.42 -32.41 -17.08
N SER A 7 -28.27 -32.11 -16.46
CA SER A 7 -26.94 -32.29 -17.07
C SER A 7 -26.21 -33.57 -16.72
N GLY A 8 -26.76 -34.46 -15.89
CA GLY A 8 -26.20 -35.81 -15.66
C GLY A 8 -24.75 -35.87 -15.18
N GLU A 9 -24.23 -34.79 -14.60
CA GLU A 9 -22.89 -34.75 -14.01
C GLU A 9 -22.98 -35.04 -12.51
N ASP A 10 -22.20 -36.01 -12.03
CA ASP A 10 -22.08 -36.34 -10.60
C ASP A 10 -21.78 -35.09 -9.76
N CYS A 11 -22.82 -34.63 -9.06
CA CYS A 11 -22.78 -33.55 -8.10
C CYS A 11 -22.27 -34.13 -6.77
N SER A 12 -20.96 -34.37 -6.68
CA SER A 12 -20.35 -34.68 -5.39
C SER A 12 -20.66 -33.55 -4.40
N GLU A 13 -21.12 -33.92 -3.21
CA GLU A 13 -21.46 -33.02 -2.09
C GLU A 13 -20.35 -31.98 -1.83
N GLU A 14 -19.10 -32.37 -2.10
CA GLU A 14 -17.93 -31.53 -2.01
C GLU A 14 -17.91 -30.34 -2.99
N LYS A 15 -18.37 -30.52 -4.24
CA LYS A 15 -18.55 -29.42 -5.22
C LYS A 15 -19.68 -28.48 -4.79
N PHE A 16 -20.77 -29.01 -4.25
CA PHE A 16 -21.88 -28.21 -3.72
C PHE A 16 -21.41 -27.38 -2.50
N LEU A 17 -20.73 -28.00 -1.54
CA LEU A 17 -20.20 -27.32 -0.36
C LEU A 17 -19.12 -26.30 -0.71
N LYS A 18 -18.30 -26.55 -1.73
CA LYS A 18 -17.35 -25.55 -2.27
C LYS A 18 -18.10 -24.37 -2.87
N GLY A 19 -19.12 -24.62 -3.69
CA GLY A 19 -19.99 -23.59 -4.25
C GLY A 19 -20.72 -22.77 -3.17
N VAL A 20 -21.20 -23.42 -2.11
CA VAL A 20 -21.84 -22.76 -0.96
C VAL A 20 -20.83 -21.92 -0.18
N ARG A 21 -19.60 -22.41 0.05
CA ARG A 21 -18.55 -21.62 0.73
C ARG A 21 -18.13 -20.40 -0.07
N GLU A 22 -17.93 -20.57 -1.38
CA GLU A 22 -17.61 -19.45 -2.28
C GLU A 22 -18.78 -18.46 -2.41
N TRP A 23 -20.01 -18.96 -2.48
CA TRP A 23 -21.21 -18.11 -2.50
C TRP A 23 -21.41 -17.39 -1.17
N ARG A 24 -21.14 -18.03 -0.04
CA ARG A 24 -21.21 -17.42 1.30
C ARG A 24 -20.15 -16.34 1.49
N GLY A 25 -18.93 -16.56 1.00
CA GLY A 25 -17.88 -15.54 0.98
C GLY A 25 -18.28 -14.33 0.14
N ARG A 26 -18.71 -14.57 -1.11
CA ARG A 26 -19.19 -13.52 -2.02
C ARG A 26 -20.46 -12.81 -1.53
N PHE A 27 -21.36 -13.52 -0.85
CA PHE A 27 -22.59 -12.95 -0.29
C PHE A 27 -22.28 -12.07 0.94
N SER A 28 -21.33 -12.46 1.80
CA SER A 28 -20.88 -11.62 2.92
C SER A 28 -20.24 -10.34 2.41
N GLU A 29 -19.31 -10.45 1.46
CA GLU A 29 -18.66 -9.28 0.84
C GLU A 29 -19.67 -8.38 0.11
N PHE A 30 -20.62 -8.96 -0.63
CA PHE A 30 -21.67 -8.20 -1.31
C PHE A 30 -22.60 -7.49 -0.33
N VAL A 31 -22.98 -8.14 0.77
CA VAL A 31 -23.85 -7.54 1.79
C VAL A 31 -23.10 -6.48 2.59
N GLU A 32 -21.86 -6.72 2.98
CA GLU A 32 -21.01 -5.76 3.69
C GLU A 32 -20.77 -4.52 2.83
N LYS A 33 -20.34 -4.71 1.58
CA LYS A 33 -20.10 -3.64 0.63
C LYS A 33 -21.39 -2.90 0.25
N GLY A 34 -22.50 -3.64 0.06
CA GLY A 34 -23.80 -3.04 -0.21
C GLY A 34 -24.33 -2.21 0.95
N VAL A 35 -24.04 -2.62 2.20
CA VAL A 35 -24.39 -1.86 3.40
C VAL A 35 -23.50 -0.62 3.57
N GLU A 36 -22.24 -0.68 3.15
CA GLU A 36 -21.32 0.47 3.10
C GLU A 36 -21.75 1.49 2.02
N GLU A 37 -22.01 1.03 0.79
CA GLU A 37 -22.42 1.87 -0.34
C GLU A 37 -23.79 2.54 -0.11
N VAL A 38 -24.74 1.86 0.55
CA VAL A 38 -26.04 2.44 0.96
C VAL A 38 -25.86 3.47 2.08
N GLY A 39 -24.84 3.32 2.93
CA GLY A 39 -24.48 4.31 3.94
C GLY A 39 -23.95 5.60 3.31
N GLU A 40 -23.01 5.47 2.37
CA GLU A 40 -22.40 6.60 1.67
C GLU A 40 -23.39 7.38 0.78
N ASN A 41 -24.24 6.68 0.02
CA ASN A 41 -25.18 7.30 -0.91
C ASN A 41 -26.37 8.01 -0.23
N ASN A 42 -26.70 7.65 1.01
CA ASN A 42 -27.78 8.29 1.77
C ASN A 42 -27.31 9.42 2.70
N GLY A 43 -26.04 9.84 2.62
CA GLY A 43 -25.48 10.86 3.53
C GLY A 43 -25.54 10.47 5.00
N VAL A 44 -25.73 9.19 5.30
CA VAL A 44 -25.70 8.66 6.66
C VAL A 44 -24.23 8.41 6.99
N ALA A 45 -23.68 9.24 7.88
CA ALA A 45 -22.32 9.11 8.39
C ALA A 45 -21.96 7.64 8.64
N PRO A 46 -20.69 7.22 8.37
CA PRO A 46 -20.26 5.83 8.57
C PRO A 46 -20.73 5.37 9.94
N LYS A 47 -21.47 4.25 9.96
CA LYS A 47 -22.19 3.77 11.15
C LYS A 47 -21.31 4.01 12.38
N ARG A 48 -21.75 4.88 13.30
CA ARG A 48 -21.24 4.80 14.68
C ARG A 48 -21.34 3.32 15.03
N ALA A 49 -20.22 2.72 15.46
CA ALA A 49 -20.19 1.34 15.93
C ALA A 49 -21.47 1.10 16.75
N PRO A 50 -22.20 -0.01 16.52
CA PRO A 50 -23.51 -0.22 17.10
C PRO A 50 -23.44 0.19 18.55
N LEU A 51 -24.21 1.23 18.92
CA LEU A 51 -24.16 1.83 20.24
C LEU A 51 -24.27 0.66 21.22
N ARG A 52 -23.15 0.31 21.86
CA ARG A 52 -23.16 -0.72 22.89
C ARG A 52 -24.26 -0.29 23.83
N PRO A 53 -25.25 -1.14 24.16
CA PRO A 53 -26.32 -0.74 25.05
C PRO A 53 -25.69 -0.28 26.36
N SER A 54 -25.61 1.05 26.50
CA SER A 54 -25.14 1.74 27.69
C SER A 54 -26.30 1.71 28.67
N THR A 55 -26.56 0.53 29.19
CA THR A 55 -27.55 0.36 30.24
C THR A 55 -26.84 -0.32 31.38
N PHE A 56 -26.46 0.52 32.36
CA PHE A 56 -26.54 0.10 33.75
C PHE A 56 -27.94 -0.47 33.93
N ALA A 57 -28.04 -1.75 34.28
CA ALA A 57 -29.33 -2.37 34.52
C ALA A 57 -29.99 -1.63 35.69
N SER A 58 -31.01 -0.82 35.40
CA SER A 58 -31.76 -0.06 36.40
C SER A 58 -33.01 -0.82 36.77
N ALA A 59 -33.43 -0.72 38.04
CA ALA A 59 -34.78 -1.12 38.42
C ALA A 59 -35.81 -0.37 37.55
N PRO A 60 -36.94 -0.98 37.19
CA PRO A 60 -38.02 -0.27 36.51
C PRO A 60 -38.53 0.85 37.42
N THR A 61 -38.58 2.09 36.92
CA THR A 61 -39.01 3.28 37.68
C THR A 61 -40.33 3.82 37.14
N GLY A 62 -41.15 4.46 37.98
CA GLY A 62 -42.42 5.08 37.56
C GLY A 62 -43.49 4.06 37.22
N ALA A 63 -44.18 4.22 36.08
CA ALA A 63 -45.32 3.39 35.67
C ALA A 63 -44.97 1.90 35.46
N LEU A 64 -43.68 1.58 35.22
CA LEU A 64 -43.18 0.22 35.00
C LEU A 64 -42.99 -0.59 36.29
N THR A 65 -43.07 0.05 37.46
CA THR A 65 -42.94 -0.62 38.77
C THR A 65 -44.08 -1.61 39.06
N ASN A 66 -45.27 -1.37 38.48
CA ASN A 66 -46.44 -2.23 38.63
C ASN A 66 -46.50 -3.35 37.57
N ASP A 67 -45.61 -3.34 36.58
CA ASP A 67 -45.57 -4.35 35.53
C ASP A 67 -44.63 -5.51 35.88
N VAL A 68 -45.21 -6.69 36.04
CA VAL A 68 -44.47 -7.93 36.34
C VAL A 68 -43.50 -8.30 35.20
N GLN A 69 -43.81 -7.97 33.95
CA GLN A 69 -42.93 -8.29 32.82
C GLN A 69 -41.68 -7.40 32.81
N ALA A 70 -41.84 -6.11 33.11
CA ALA A 70 -40.71 -5.19 33.29
C ALA A 70 -39.71 -5.68 34.36
N TRP A 71 -40.18 -6.19 35.50
CA TRP A 71 -39.32 -6.77 36.53
C TRP A 71 -38.60 -8.04 36.07
N LYS A 72 -39.28 -8.95 35.34
CA LYS A 72 -38.65 -10.16 34.78
C LYS A 72 -37.55 -9.81 33.78
N GLN A 73 -37.80 -8.82 32.91
CA GLN A 73 -36.79 -8.33 31.98
C GLN A 73 -35.60 -7.69 32.70
N ALA A 74 -35.85 -6.86 33.72
CA ALA A 74 -34.80 -6.27 34.53
C ALA A 74 -33.93 -7.32 35.25
N VAL A 75 -34.54 -8.37 35.80
CA VAL A 75 -33.82 -9.50 36.44
C VAL A 75 -32.99 -10.26 35.41
N SER A 76 -33.54 -10.54 34.22
CA SER A 76 -32.80 -11.19 33.14
C SER A 76 -31.59 -10.38 32.69
N GLN A 77 -31.77 -9.06 32.54
CA GLN A 77 -30.68 -8.12 32.24
C GLN A 77 -29.63 -8.11 33.34
N LEU A 78 -30.02 -8.02 34.61
CA LEU A 78 -29.10 -8.05 35.75
C LEU A 78 -28.29 -9.35 35.80
N LYS A 79 -28.93 -10.50 35.60
CA LYS A 79 -28.25 -11.79 35.53
C LYS A 79 -27.17 -11.79 34.44
N SER A 80 -27.52 -11.34 33.23
CA SER A 80 -26.56 -11.21 32.12
C SER A 80 -25.40 -10.26 32.47
N LYS A 81 -25.67 -9.17 33.20
CA LYS A 81 -24.64 -8.23 33.64
C LYS A 81 -23.72 -8.82 34.71
N VAL A 82 -24.23 -9.61 35.65
CA VAL A 82 -23.40 -10.30 36.66
C VAL A 82 -22.42 -11.25 35.98
N GLU A 83 -22.89 -12.07 35.04
CA GLU A 83 -22.04 -13.00 34.29
C GLU A 83 -20.97 -12.25 33.46
N THR A 84 -21.37 -11.14 32.82
CA THR A 84 -20.44 -10.27 32.07
C THR A 84 -19.39 -9.65 33.00
N SER A 85 -19.80 -9.14 34.16
CA SER A 85 -18.89 -8.54 35.15
C SER A 85 -17.93 -9.56 35.71
N HIS A 86 -18.38 -10.79 35.97
CA HIS A 86 -17.52 -11.89 36.38
C HIS A 86 -16.47 -12.22 35.31
N SER A 87 -16.89 -12.31 34.04
CA SER A 87 -15.97 -12.53 32.91
C SER A 87 -14.96 -11.38 32.76
N ASN A 88 -15.40 -10.13 32.93
CA ASN A 88 -14.52 -8.96 32.89
C ASN A 88 -13.52 -8.95 34.04
N LEU A 89 -13.93 -9.39 35.23
CA LEU A 89 -13.03 -9.50 36.38
C LEU A 89 -11.91 -10.49 36.09
N ILE A 90 -12.23 -11.67 35.55
CA ILE A 90 -11.22 -12.66 35.12
C ILE A 90 -10.29 -12.06 34.05
N ASN A 91 -10.84 -11.35 33.06
CA ASN A 91 -10.04 -10.69 32.03
C ASN A 91 -9.10 -9.62 32.62
N LEU A 92 -9.55 -8.88 33.62
CA LEU A 92 -8.73 -7.89 34.32
C LEU A 92 -7.66 -8.53 35.18
N GLU A 93 -7.92 -9.68 35.80
CA GLU A 93 -6.91 -10.47 36.51
C GLU A 93 -5.83 -10.98 35.54
N LEU A 94 -6.24 -11.50 34.37
CA LEU A 94 -5.31 -11.90 33.31
C LEU A 94 -4.50 -10.70 32.78
N LEU A 95 -5.14 -9.55 32.60
CA LEU A 95 -4.46 -8.34 32.15
C LEU A 95 -3.50 -7.79 33.23
N SER A 96 -3.88 -7.87 34.51
CA SER A 96 -3.03 -7.44 35.61
C SER A 96 -1.78 -8.31 35.72
N THR A 97 -1.91 -9.62 35.49
CA THR A 97 -0.81 -10.58 35.59
C THR A 97 0.11 -10.57 34.36
N PHE A 98 -0.45 -10.53 33.15
CA PHE A 98 0.32 -10.68 31.90
C PHE A 98 0.39 -9.42 31.04
N GLY A 99 -0.39 -8.39 31.33
CA GLY A 99 -0.50 -7.19 30.49
C GLY A 99 0.80 -6.42 30.41
N GLN A 100 1.47 -6.18 31.54
CA GLN A 100 2.73 -5.44 31.55
C GLN A 100 3.84 -6.18 30.78
N THR A 101 3.98 -7.49 31.00
CA THR A 101 5.02 -8.29 30.35
C THR A 101 4.77 -8.43 28.85
N SER A 102 3.51 -8.64 28.44
CA SER A 102 3.10 -8.71 27.04
C SER A 102 3.30 -7.37 26.33
N TRP A 103 2.93 -6.26 26.99
CA TRP A 103 3.12 -4.91 26.44
C TRP A 103 4.60 -4.58 26.25
N LEU A 104 5.45 -4.89 27.24
CA LEU A 104 6.88 -4.67 27.14
C LEU A 104 7.52 -5.51 26.04
N ARG A 105 7.09 -6.78 25.87
CA ARG A 105 7.54 -7.62 24.76
C ARG A 105 7.14 -7.01 23.42
N HIS A 106 5.88 -6.63 23.28
CA HIS A 106 5.36 -6.01 22.06
C HIS A 106 6.12 -4.72 21.71
N ASN A 107 6.40 -3.87 22.70
CA ASN A 107 7.18 -2.65 22.48
C ASN A 107 8.61 -2.96 22.02
N LYS A 108 9.26 -3.98 22.60
CA LYS A 108 10.59 -4.43 22.15
C LYS A 108 10.56 -4.91 20.68
N GLU A 109 9.54 -5.67 20.30
CA GLU A 109 9.34 -6.14 18.92
C GLU A 109 9.09 -4.97 17.96
N LEU A 110 8.28 -3.98 18.35
CA LEU A 110 8.06 -2.78 17.54
C LEU A 110 9.35 -1.97 17.37
N THR A 111 10.12 -1.82 18.45
CA THR A 111 11.39 -1.10 18.42
C THR A 111 12.41 -1.80 17.53
N SER A 112 12.53 -3.13 17.62
CA SER A 112 13.44 -3.90 16.76
C SER A 112 13.03 -3.83 15.29
N LEU A 113 11.73 -3.90 15.00
CA LEU A 113 11.20 -3.74 13.65
C LEU A 113 11.55 -2.36 13.09
N ASN A 114 11.36 -1.29 13.87
CA ASN A 114 11.69 0.07 13.48
C ASN A 114 13.19 0.24 13.17
N ILE A 115 14.06 -0.30 14.04
CA ILE A 115 15.51 -0.26 13.82
C ILE A 115 15.88 -1.00 12.53
N ASN A 116 15.32 -2.19 12.31
CA ASN A 116 15.61 -2.99 11.12
C ASN A 116 15.14 -2.30 9.83
N THR A 117 13.94 -1.73 9.82
CA THR A 117 13.45 -1.00 8.64
C THR A 117 14.25 0.26 8.37
N SER A 118 14.63 1.01 9.41
CA SER A 118 15.49 2.18 9.29
C SER A 118 16.88 1.82 8.74
N ASN A 119 17.48 0.74 9.24
CA ASN A 119 18.77 0.25 8.75
C ASN A 119 18.70 -0.19 7.28
N HIS A 120 17.64 -0.92 6.90
CA HIS A 120 17.45 -1.34 5.52
C HIS A 120 17.26 -0.15 4.57
N LEU A 121 16.54 0.88 5.01
CA LEU A 121 16.36 2.12 4.27
C LEU A 121 17.71 2.83 4.08
N ASN A 122 18.52 2.93 5.14
CA ASN A 122 19.84 3.54 5.06
C ASN A 122 20.79 2.75 4.14
N SER A 123 20.78 1.41 4.18
CA SER A 123 21.60 0.61 3.26
C SER A 123 21.20 0.84 1.81
N LEU A 124 19.90 0.94 1.52
CA LEU A 124 19.41 1.19 0.17
C LEU A 124 19.80 2.60 -0.32
N ARG A 125 19.76 3.61 0.57
CA ARG A 125 20.24 4.96 0.24
C ARG A 125 21.72 4.96 -0.14
N LEU A 126 22.56 4.27 0.64
CA LEU A 126 23.99 4.17 0.35
C LEU A 126 24.26 3.45 -0.97
N GLU A 127 23.48 2.42 -1.30
CA GLU A 127 23.56 1.73 -2.60
C GLU A 127 23.20 2.67 -3.76
N VAL A 128 22.09 3.41 -3.63
CA VAL A 128 21.68 4.41 -4.63
C VAL A 128 22.76 5.48 -4.82
N ASP A 129 23.34 5.99 -3.74
CA ASP A 129 24.40 7.00 -3.79
C ASP A 129 25.68 6.46 -4.45
N SER A 130 26.04 5.21 -4.17
CA SER A 130 27.17 4.52 -4.82
C SER A 130 26.97 4.39 -6.33
N ILE A 131 25.77 3.97 -6.76
CA ILE A 131 25.41 3.87 -8.18
C ILE A 131 25.45 5.25 -8.84
N ASN A 132 24.89 6.27 -8.18
CA ASN A 132 24.86 7.63 -8.70
C ASN A 132 26.28 8.23 -8.82
N SER A 133 27.15 7.97 -7.84
CA SER A 133 28.55 8.37 -7.87
C SER A 133 29.28 7.72 -9.05
N THR A 134 29.09 6.42 -9.24
CA THR A 134 29.68 5.68 -10.37
C THR A 134 29.22 6.25 -11.71
N ARG A 135 27.90 6.43 -11.88
CA ARG A 135 27.31 7.01 -13.09
C ARG A 135 27.85 8.41 -13.37
N LYS A 136 27.98 9.25 -12.33
CA LYS A 136 28.54 10.60 -12.47
C LYS A 136 29.97 10.56 -12.99
N ASN A 137 30.83 9.70 -12.43
CA ASN A 137 32.22 9.56 -12.86
C ASN A 137 32.32 9.09 -14.32
N GLU A 138 31.48 8.14 -14.72
CA GLU A 138 31.41 7.66 -16.11
C GLU A 138 30.98 8.78 -17.08
N GLN A 139 29.96 9.56 -16.71
CA GLN A 139 29.47 10.68 -17.49
C GLN A 139 30.52 11.79 -17.63
N GLU A 140 31.24 12.13 -16.55
CA GLU A 140 32.32 13.11 -16.59
C GLU A 140 33.46 12.66 -17.50
N ALA A 141 33.86 11.38 -17.43
CA ALA A 141 34.88 10.81 -18.32
C ALA A 141 34.43 10.81 -19.78
N ALA A 142 33.18 10.45 -20.07
CA ALA A 142 32.62 10.47 -21.41
C ALA A 142 32.53 11.91 -21.96
N SER A 143 32.09 12.87 -21.15
CA SER A 143 32.03 14.29 -21.49
C SER A 143 33.40 14.86 -21.85
N ALA A 144 34.42 14.54 -21.05
CA ALA A 144 35.80 14.94 -21.35
C ALA A 144 36.30 14.38 -22.70
N ARG A 145 36.01 13.11 -22.99
CA ARG A 145 36.35 12.47 -24.29
C ARG A 145 35.60 13.13 -25.44
N HIS A 146 34.31 13.43 -25.26
CA HIS A 146 33.50 14.13 -26.25
C HIS A 146 34.13 15.49 -26.58
N GLY A 147 34.45 16.30 -25.58
CA GLY A 147 35.07 17.62 -25.81
C GLY A 147 36.44 17.55 -26.52
N VAL A 148 37.21 16.48 -26.30
CA VAL A 148 38.46 16.26 -27.07
C VAL A 148 38.16 15.93 -28.54
N LEU A 149 37.21 15.03 -28.80
CA LEU A 149 36.82 14.66 -30.16
C LEU A 149 36.22 15.83 -30.93
N GLU A 150 35.38 16.61 -30.27
CA GLU A 150 34.78 17.82 -30.83
C GLU A 150 35.83 18.85 -31.23
N ARG A 151 36.79 19.15 -30.34
CA ARG A 151 37.93 20.04 -30.68
C ARG A 151 38.74 19.51 -31.86
N LYS A 152 39.03 18.21 -31.90
CA LYS A 152 39.74 17.58 -33.03
C LYS A 152 38.94 17.71 -34.32
N TRP A 153 37.62 17.54 -34.25
CA TRP A 153 36.75 17.69 -35.40
C TRP A 153 36.78 19.12 -35.94
N TYR A 154 36.61 20.13 -35.08
CA TYR A 154 36.69 21.54 -35.48
C TYR A 154 38.06 21.90 -36.10
N ASP A 155 39.15 21.41 -35.52
CA ASP A 155 40.52 21.61 -36.05
C ASP A 155 40.69 20.95 -37.43
N LEU A 156 40.23 19.72 -37.62
CA LEU A 156 40.28 19.03 -38.92
C LEU A 156 39.43 19.73 -39.98
N VAL A 157 38.23 20.19 -39.63
CA VAL A 157 37.37 20.97 -40.53
C VAL A 157 38.06 22.28 -40.92
N GLY A 158 38.60 23.03 -39.96
CA GLY A 158 39.34 24.27 -40.23
C GLY A 158 40.58 24.06 -41.10
N ARG A 159 41.34 22.98 -40.88
CA ARG A 159 42.47 22.60 -41.75
C ARG A 159 42.00 22.25 -43.16
N ASN A 160 40.91 21.50 -43.29
CA ASN A 160 40.35 21.13 -44.60
C ASN A 160 39.93 22.38 -45.39
N GLU A 161 39.28 23.34 -44.74
CA GLU A 161 38.92 24.61 -45.37
C GLU A 161 40.15 25.43 -45.78
N SER A 162 41.17 25.52 -44.92
CA SER A 162 42.41 26.23 -45.24
C SER A 162 43.13 25.59 -46.44
N LEU A 163 43.14 24.26 -46.52
CA LEU A 163 43.71 23.53 -47.66
C LEU A 163 42.92 23.79 -48.95
N LYS A 164 41.58 23.77 -48.90
CA LYS A 164 40.72 24.10 -50.05
C LYS A 164 41.03 25.50 -50.59
N ARG A 165 41.10 26.50 -49.72
CA ARG A 165 41.46 27.88 -50.11
C ARG A 165 42.86 27.96 -50.74
N ALA A 166 43.84 27.23 -50.20
CA ALA A 166 45.19 27.19 -50.76
C ALA A 166 45.26 26.51 -52.14
N LEU A 167 44.46 25.46 -52.36
CA LEU A 167 44.33 24.80 -53.67
C LEU A 167 43.67 25.72 -54.70
N GLU A 168 42.57 26.38 -54.34
CA GLU A 168 41.90 27.36 -55.20
C GLU A 168 42.85 28.50 -55.61
N GLU A 169 43.67 29.00 -54.67
CA GLU A 169 44.70 30.00 -54.95
C GLU A 169 45.72 29.46 -55.96
N LYS A 170 46.30 28.28 -55.72
CA LYS A 170 47.27 27.62 -56.61
C LYS A 170 46.72 27.35 -58.02
N GLU A 171 45.47 26.93 -58.12
CA GLU A 171 44.80 26.67 -59.40
C GLU A 171 44.61 27.96 -60.20
N ARG A 172 44.19 29.04 -59.54
CA ARG A 172 44.07 30.37 -60.16
C ARG A 172 45.43 30.94 -60.59
N GLU A 173 46.51 30.69 -59.85
CA GLU A 173 47.87 31.05 -60.29
C GLU A 173 48.31 30.26 -61.54
N SER A 174 48.08 28.94 -61.55
CA SER A 174 48.41 28.06 -62.68
C SER A 174 47.61 28.44 -63.93
N GLY A 175 46.31 28.73 -63.78
CA GLY A 175 45.45 29.21 -64.86
C GLY A 175 45.81 30.62 -65.38
N LYS A 176 46.50 31.45 -64.58
CA LYS A 176 47.08 32.71 -65.06
C LYS A 176 48.36 32.47 -65.86
N ARG A 177 49.23 31.55 -65.41
CA ARG A 177 50.48 31.20 -66.12
C ARG A 177 50.21 30.61 -67.51
N SER A 178 49.24 29.70 -67.65
CA SER A 178 48.90 29.11 -68.96
C SER A 178 48.25 30.08 -69.94
N LYS A 179 47.90 31.31 -69.52
CA LYS A 179 47.40 32.38 -70.41
C LYS A 179 48.52 33.33 -70.87
N ILE A 180 49.71 33.22 -70.28
CA ILE A 180 50.86 34.07 -70.57
C ILE A 180 51.85 33.36 -71.52
N GLU A 181 51.87 32.03 -71.52
CA GLU A 181 52.47 31.19 -72.57
C GLU A 181 51.54 31.03 -73.78
#